data_AF-A0A972VF63-F1
#
_entry.id   AF-A0A972VF63-F1
#
_cell.length_a   1.000
_cell.length_b   1.000
_cell.length_c   1.000
_cell.angle_alpha   90.00
_cell.angle_beta   90.00
_cell.angle_gamma   90.00
#
_symmetry.space_group_name_H-M   'P 1'
#
loop_
_entity.id
_entity.type
_entity.pdbx_description
1 polymer ?
#
loop_
_entity_poly.entity_id
_entity_poly.type
_entity_poly.pdbx_seq_one_letter_code
_entity_poly.pdbx_strand_id
1 'polypeptide(L)'
;MNTRLITLISLVSALSLAGHVQADTANWTDGATGDSLWSNPENWDLWPMHTGTWVKIVNGENGATLDSDGFECQKMHIGANKTFTVLDGAGLTMPQDLTVGRGGPDDGEAAMDMQGGTINIGRDFELGRERDAKVIMTGGTINVTRDLEVPKTDQTHKAHFDLHGGTLNLTRELRMNYKDPAVANGTMDITAGVLITAAGDGNEIPRIQEYVDNGWITAYGGDGAIQMDYDITNEGRTTVTAVHTLQPGPFDGSMAPAGPTELSWTLPEAVTPGASVQVDVYFTDDYDALWFFTNPDAIRVVGNSSVSSTNVQTVKGTRYYWAVDTYIGDPNDPILGPIFSFVADNLAPEVAANADVLTWVDNGSVDAPIGATVTDLDSTTSLWTVISEPDDPNSPNATIADPMTLNTVITLSALGEYVLQLEADDGEKQGSDTLTIDVYSDQCAAAQSQPGWEALPGDLNLDCVVDQTDLDLLYEQWLNSNALDSAGN
;
A
#
# COMPACT_ATOMS: atom_id res chain seq x y z
N MET A 1 -73.64 17.16 -43.44
CA MET A 1 -72.97 17.15 -42.12
C MET A 1 -72.23 15.83 -41.96
N ASN A 2 -70.91 15.94 -41.94
CA ASN A 2 -69.87 15.01 -41.45
C ASN A 2 -69.95 13.52 -41.80
N THR A 3 -69.20 13.14 -42.83
CA THR A 3 -68.71 11.76 -43.02
C THR A 3 -67.20 11.76 -42.76
N ARG A 4 -66.77 10.97 -41.77
CA ARG A 4 -65.37 10.78 -41.37
C ARG A 4 -64.59 10.07 -42.49
N LEU A 5 -63.41 10.57 -42.84
CA LEU A 5 -62.41 9.82 -43.60
C LEU A 5 -61.15 9.69 -42.75
N ILE A 6 -60.76 8.44 -42.55
CA ILE A 6 -59.56 7.98 -41.85
C ILE A 6 -58.36 8.22 -42.77
N THR A 7 -57.25 8.75 -42.24
CA THR A 7 -55.96 8.74 -42.95
C THR A 7 -54.89 8.16 -42.02
N LEU A 8 -54.26 7.10 -42.54
CA LEU A 8 -53.25 6.24 -41.95
C LEU A 8 -51.98 7.04 -41.61
N ILE A 9 -51.47 6.93 -40.37
CA ILE A 9 -50.13 7.38 -40.01
C ILE A 9 -49.19 6.19 -40.24
N SER A 10 -48.32 6.30 -41.24
CA SER A 10 -47.19 5.39 -41.43
C SER A 10 -46.11 5.71 -40.39
N LEU A 11 -45.89 4.77 -39.48
CA LEU A 11 -44.76 4.80 -38.54
C LEU A 11 -43.50 4.37 -39.31
N VAL A 12 -42.64 5.32 -39.67
CA VAL A 12 -41.29 5.02 -40.16
C VAL A 12 -40.40 4.85 -38.94
N SER A 13 -39.99 3.62 -38.66
CA SER A 13 -38.95 3.30 -37.69
C SER A 13 -37.62 3.91 -38.17
N ALA A 14 -37.22 5.02 -37.58
CA ALA A 14 -35.85 5.51 -37.69
C ALA A 14 -34.98 4.64 -36.78
N LEU A 15 -34.26 3.68 -37.36
CA LEU A 15 -33.08 3.11 -36.73
C LEU A 15 -32.09 4.27 -36.52
N SER A 16 -31.83 4.64 -35.26
CA SER A 16 -30.69 5.47 -34.92
C SER A 16 -29.42 4.69 -35.27
N LEU A 17 -28.71 5.13 -36.30
CA LEU A 17 -27.29 4.82 -36.43
C LEU A 17 -26.63 5.38 -35.16
N ALA A 18 -26.13 4.50 -34.29
CA ALA A 18 -25.12 4.87 -33.33
C ALA A 18 -23.89 5.28 -34.15
N GLY A 19 -23.75 6.58 -34.40
CA GLY A 19 -22.51 7.12 -34.93
C GLY A 19 -21.41 6.82 -33.92
N HIS A 20 -20.32 6.20 -34.39
CA HIS A 20 -19.07 6.18 -33.65
C HIS A 20 -18.64 7.65 -33.46
N VAL A 21 -18.88 8.22 -32.27
CA VAL A 21 -18.26 9.47 -31.90
C VAL A 21 -16.78 9.16 -31.73
N GLN A 22 -15.98 9.57 -32.73
CA GLN A 22 -14.53 9.51 -32.61
C GLN A 22 -14.13 10.44 -31.47
N ALA A 23 -13.30 9.97 -30.55
CA ALA A 23 -12.76 10.81 -29.50
C ALA A 23 -11.99 11.99 -30.12
N ASP A 24 -12.24 13.19 -29.61
CA ASP A 24 -11.45 14.36 -29.98
C ASP A 24 -10.01 14.18 -29.46
N THR A 25 -9.04 14.73 -30.18
CA THR A 25 -7.62 14.64 -29.79
C THR A 25 -7.12 16.03 -29.43
N ALA A 26 -6.63 16.18 -28.20
CA ALA A 26 -5.90 17.35 -27.72
C ALA A 26 -4.41 17.09 -27.86
N ASN A 27 -3.75 17.80 -28.77
CA ASN A 27 -2.30 17.76 -28.92
C ASN A 27 -1.68 18.91 -28.15
N TRP A 28 -0.67 18.58 -27.35
CA TRP A 28 0.22 19.55 -26.75
C TRP A 28 0.99 20.27 -27.86
N THR A 29 1.03 21.61 -27.79
CA THR A 29 1.74 22.46 -28.75
C THR A 29 2.88 23.25 -28.12
N ASP A 30 2.89 23.41 -26.79
CA ASP A 30 3.82 24.31 -26.07
C ASP A 30 3.83 25.72 -26.69
N GLY A 31 2.62 26.23 -27.02
CA GLY A 31 2.44 27.45 -27.80
C GLY A 31 2.71 28.75 -27.04
N ALA A 32 2.62 28.73 -25.71
CA ALA A 32 2.87 29.89 -24.87
C ALA A 32 4.38 30.06 -24.62
N THR A 33 4.92 31.23 -24.94
CA THR A 33 6.36 31.48 -24.80
C THR A 33 6.80 31.49 -23.34
N GLY A 34 7.65 30.53 -22.96
CA GLY A 34 8.21 30.44 -21.60
C GLY A 34 7.24 29.86 -20.56
N ASP A 35 6.15 29.24 -21.00
CA ASP A 35 5.13 28.65 -20.16
C ASP A 35 4.74 27.27 -20.70
N SER A 36 5.10 26.22 -19.98
CA SER A 36 4.77 24.84 -20.32
C SER A 36 3.75 24.23 -19.34
N LEU A 37 2.91 25.07 -18.72
CA LEU A 37 1.87 24.64 -17.79
C LEU A 37 0.67 24.04 -18.52
N TRP A 38 0.17 22.92 -17.99
CA TRP A 38 -1.01 22.22 -18.49
C TRP A 38 -2.23 23.13 -18.44
N SER A 39 -2.35 23.94 -17.37
CA SER A 39 -3.46 24.85 -17.13
C SER A 39 -3.60 25.98 -18.16
N ASN A 40 -2.58 26.25 -18.98
CA ASN A 40 -2.63 27.30 -20.00
C ASN A 40 -3.25 26.79 -21.32
N PRO A 41 -4.42 27.31 -21.75
CA PRO A 41 -5.06 26.88 -22.99
C PRO A 41 -4.26 27.18 -24.27
N GLU A 42 -3.33 28.13 -24.26
CA GLU A 42 -2.47 28.45 -25.42
C GLU A 42 -1.49 27.32 -25.76
N ASN A 43 -1.23 26.41 -24.81
CA ASN A 43 -0.37 25.23 -24.98
C ASN A 43 -1.07 24.04 -25.65
N TRP A 44 -2.33 24.21 -26.07
CA TRP A 44 -3.14 23.16 -26.65
C TRP A 44 -3.72 23.59 -28.00
N ASP A 45 -3.73 22.69 -28.99
CA ASP A 45 -4.51 22.89 -30.22
C ASP A 45 -6.02 22.72 -29.98
N LEU A 46 -6.36 21.90 -28.98
CA LEU A 46 -7.68 21.67 -28.44
C LEU A 46 -7.56 21.43 -26.94
N TRP A 47 -8.32 22.18 -26.14
CA TRP A 47 -8.29 22.07 -24.69
C TRP A 47 -8.86 20.70 -24.21
N PRO A 48 -8.16 19.96 -23.33
CA PRO A 48 -8.64 18.68 -22.80
C PRO A 48 -9.72 18.90 -21.72
N MET A 49 -10.99 18.99 -22.14
CA MET A 49 -12.11 19.39 -21.27
C MET A 49 -12.82 18.26 -20.52
N HIS A 50 -12.62 16.99 -20.89
CA HIS A 50 -13.41 15.89 -20.34
C HIS A 50 -12.83 14.50 -20.67
N THR A 51 -13.39 13.48 -20.03
CA THR A 51 -13.21 12.03 -20.28
C THR A 51 -13.58 11.56 -21.69
N GLY A 52 -13.67 12.43 -22.70
CA GLY A 52 -13.85 12.05 -24.11
C GLY A 52 -12.63 12.36 -24.97
N THR A 53 -11.65 13.09 -24.43
CA THR A 53 -10.53 13.64 -25.20
C THR A 53 -9.26 12.81 -25.02
N TRP A 54 -8.59 12.49 -26.13
CA TRP A 54 -7.29 11.83 -26.11
C TRP A 54 -6.20 12.89 -26.04
N VAL A 55 -5.40 12.87 -24.96
CA VAL A 55 -4.26 13.77 -24.81
C VAL A 55 -3.03 13.16 -25.46
N LYS A 56 -2.28 13.98 -26.21
CA LYS A 56 -0.99 13.61 -26.77
C LYS A 56 0.05 14.69 -26.50
N ILE A 57 1.01 14.38 -25.63
CA ILE A 57 2.23 15.17 -25.45
C ILE A 57 3.32 14.58 -26.34
N VAL A 58 3.22 14.88 -27.63
CA VAL A 58 4.12 14.34 -28.67
C VAL A 58 4.68 15.42 -29.60
N ASN A 59 4.20 16.66 -29.49
CA ASN A 59 4.70 17.84 -30.18
C ASN A 59 5.10 18.90 -29.15
N GLY A 60 5.43 20.12 -29.60
CA GLY A 60 5.91 21.21 -28.76
C GLY A 60 7.42 21.16 -28.55
N GLU A 61 7.99 22.28 -28.10
CA GLU A 61 9.42 22.34 -27.75
C GLU A 61 9.64 21.50 -26.48
N ASN A 62 8.92 21.83 -25.41
CA ASN A 62 8.96 21.13 -24.13
C ASN A 62 7.77 20.18 -23.93
N GLY A 63 7.84 19.34 -22.89
CA GLY A 63 6.68 18.58 -22.42
C GLY A 63 5.77 19.43 -21.51
N ALA A 64 4.68 18.83 -21.00
CA ALA A 64 3.70 19.56 -20.19
C ALA A 64 3.97 19.42 -18.68
N THR A 65 3.65 20.46 -17.92
CA THR A 65 3.69 20.47 -16.45
C THR A 65 2.27 20.54 -15.91
N LEU A 66 1.78 19.48 -15.28
CA LEU A 66 0.52 19.46 -14.54
C LEU A 66 0.69 20.26 -13.25
N ASP A 67 0.02 21.40 -13.19
CA ASP A 67 0.26 22.43 -12.16
C ASP A 67 -0.93 22.66 -11.21
N SER A 68 -2.08 22.05 -11.49
CA SER A 68 -3.25 22.12 -10.63
C SER A 68 -4.08 20.83 -10.69
N ASP A 69 -5.03 20.72 -9.77
CA ASP A 69 -5.98 19.61 -9.70
C ASP A 69 -7.21 19.84 -10.60
N GLY A 70 -8.01 18.79 -10.78
CA GLY A 70 -9.31 18.83 -11.44
C GLY A 70 -9.29 18.58 -12.95
N PHE A 71 -8.18 18.10 -13.51
CA PHE A 71 -8.10 17.78 -14.93
C PHE A 71 -8.58 16.36 -15.24
N GLU A 72 -9.20 16.22 -16.41
CA GLU A 72 -9.68 14.94 -16.91
C GLU A 72 -9.36 14.77 -18.39
N CYS A 73 -8.98 13.56 -18.79
CA CYS A 73 -8.93 13.15 -20.19
C CYS A 73 -9.38 11.69 -20.34
N GLN A 74 -9.65 11.22 -21.55
CA GLN A 74 -10.01 9.80 -21.76
C GLN A 74 -8.79 8.88 -21.60
N LYS A 75 -7.65 9.30 -22.16
CA LYS A 75 -6.34 8.64 -22.09
C LYS A 75 -5.25 9.61 -22.54
N MET A 76 -4.02 9.24 -22.27
CA MET A 76 -2.87 10.08 -22.51
C MET A 76 -1.68 9.31 -23.08
N HIS A 77 -0.95 9.94 -24.01
CA HIS A 77 0.34 9.46 -24.48
C HIS A 77 1.42 10.53 -24.31
N ILE A 78 2.61 10.08 -23.89
CA ILE A 78 3.83 10.89 -23.84
C ILE A 78 4.81 10.29 -24.85
N GLY A 79 5.23 11.11 -25.81
CA GLY A 79 6.10 10.72 -26.91
C GLY A 79 7.58 10.97 -26.66
N ALA A 80 8.41 10.60 -27.64
CA ALA A 80 9.85 10.82 -27.59
C ALA A 80 10.24 12.28 -27.28
N ASN A 81 11.28 12.46 -26.46
CA ASN A 81 11.83 13.76 -26.06
C ASN A 81 10.80 14.70 -25.43
N LYS A 82 9.83 14.14 -24.70
CA LYS A 82 8.84 14.87 -23.92
C LYS A 82 8.82 14.36 -22.49
N THR A 83 8.78 15.31 -21.56
CA THR A 83 8.62 15.04 -20.12
C THR A 83 7.25 15.53 -19.67
N PHE A 84 6.45 14.65 -19.11
CA PHE A 84 5.26 15.07 -18.37
C PHE A 84 5.62 15.24 -16.90
N THR A 85 5.56 16.47 -16.40
CA THR A 85 5.89 16.79 -15.00
C THR A 85 4.60 16.92 -14.20
N VAL A 86 4.53 16.33 -13.01
CA VAL A 86 3.39 16.46 -12.09
C VAL A 86 3.85 17.13 -10.81
N LEU A 87 3.34 18.35 -10.57
CA LEU A 87 3.66 19.12 -9.38
C LEU A 87 2.85 18.64 -8.18
N ASP A 88 3.32 19.01 -6.98
CA ASP A 88 2.57 18.73 -5.76
C ASP A 88 1.20 19.41 -5.75
N GLY A 89 0.21 18.70 -5.21
CA GLY A 89 -1.21 19.12 -5.23
C GLY A 89 -1.89 19.09 -6.61
N ALA A 90 -1.19 18.74 -7.69
CA ALA A 90 -1.80 18.62 -9.02
C ALA A 90 -2.55 17.30 -9.20
N GLY A 91 -3.49 17.24 -10.14
CA GLY A 91 -4.31 16.03 -10.31
C GLY A 91 -4.92 15.84 -11.69
N LEU A 92 -4.84 14.60 -12.17
CA LEU A 92 -5.34 14.19 -13.47
C LEU A 92 -6.00 12.81 -13.38
N THR A 93 -7.25 12.74 -13.84
CA THR A 93 -7.98 11.48 -13.95
C THR A 93 -8.19 11.08 -15.39
N MET A 94 -7.94 9.81 -15.71
CA MET A 94 -8.24 9.22 -17.00
C MET A 94 -8.85 7.83 -16.85
N PRO A 95 -9.99 7.52 -17.48
CA PRO A 95 -10.65 6.21 -17.35
C PRO A 95 -10.01 5.13 -18.22
N GLN A 96 -9.06 5.46 -19.11
CA GLN A 96 -8.29 4.48 -19.87
C GLN A 96 -6.79 4.57 -19.57
N ASP A 97 -5.96 4.40 -20.59
CA ASP A 97 -4.54 4.13 -20.46
C ASP A 97 -3.73 5.43 -20.32
N LEU A 98 -2.68 5.38 -19.50
CA LEU A 98 -1.54 6.28 -19.64
C LEU A 98 -0.41 5.51 -20.32
N THR A 99 0.12 6.02 -21.43
CA THR A 99 1.29 5.41 -22.09
C THR A 99 2.46 6.38 -22.14
N VAL A 100 3.58 6.00 -21.53
CA VAL A 100 4.88 6.69 -21.68
C VAL A 100 5.69 5.96 -22.74
N GLY A 101 6.23 6.69 -23.70
CA GLY A 101 6.98 6.11 -24.82
C GLY A 101 6.06 5.69 -25.96
N ARG A 102 5.14 6.58 -26.36
CA ARG A 102 4.24 6.34 -27.51
C ARG A 102 4.10 7.56 -28.42
N GLY A 103 4.46 7.38 -29.69
CA GLY A 103 4.47 8.45 -30.69
C GLY A 103 5.63 9.45 -30.54
N GLY A 104 5.54 10.55 -31.29
CA GLY A 104 6.60 11.55 -31.44
C GLY A 104 7.36 11.38 -32.77
N PRO A 105 7.78 12.48 -33.42
CA PRO A 105 8.48 12.43 -34.70
C PRO A 105 9.93 11.95 -34.57
N ASP A 106 10.50 12.04 -33.37
CA ASP A 106 11.91 11.81 -33.12
C ASP A 106 12.18 10.43 -32.50
N ASP A 107 13.43 10.02 -32.59
CA ASP A 107 14.00 8.95 -31.77
C ASP A 107 14.44 9.59 -30.43
N GLY A 108 13.90 9.13 -29.31
CA GLY A 108 14.15 9.72 -28.01
C GLY A 108 13.35 9.05 -26.90
N GLU A 109 13.84 9.19 -25.67
CA GLU A 109 13.17 8.69 -24.47
C GLU A 109 12.00 9.61 -24.11
N ALA A 110 10.86 9.01 -23.79
CA ALA A 110 9.73 9.70 -23.19
C ALA A 110 9.85 9.63 -21.67
N ALA A 111 9.54 10.72 -20.98
CA ALA A 111 9.69 10.79 -19.53
C ALA A 111 8.40 11.21 -18.82
N MET A 112 8.23 10.73 -17.59
CA MET A 112 7.30 11.29 -16.62
C MET A 112 8.07 11.55 -15.33
N ASP A 113 7.93 12.74 -14.77
CA ASP A 113 8.51 13.15 -13.48
C ASP A 113 7.36 13.55 -12.55
N MET A 114 7.18 12.81 -11.47
CA MET A 114 6.11 13.03 -10.50
C MET A 114 6.70 13.39 -9.15
N GLN A 115 6.51 14.66 -8.78
CA GLN A 115 7.01 15.24 -7.53
C GLN A 115 5.98 15.12 -6.39
N GLY A 116 4.70 15.06 -6.76
CA GLY A 116 3.57 14.99 -5.85
C GLY A 116 2.25 14.79 -6.61
N GLY A 117 1.14 15.20 -5.99
CA GLY A 117 -0.17 15.15 -6.65
C GLY A 117 -0.80 13.76 -6.78
N THR A 118 -1.85 13.64 -7.59
CA THR A 118 -2.60 12.38 -7.79
C THR A 118 -2.90 12.12 -9.28
N ILE A 119 -2.50 10.95 -9.78
CA ILE A 119 -2.84 10.49 -11.12
C ILE A 119 -3.72 9.23 -11.03
N ASN A 120 -4.93 9.29 -11.57
CA ASN A 120 -5.87 8.17 -11.60
C ASN A 120 -5.98 7.59 -13.01
N ILE A 121 -5.63 6.31 -13.17
CA ILE A 121 -5.59 5.58 -14.44
C ILE A 121 -6.60 4.43 -14.35
N GLY A 122 -7.69 4.52 -15.11
CA GLY A 122 -8.81 3.59 -15.09
C GLY A 122 -8.55 2.28 -15.83
N ARG A 123 -7.44 2.19 -16.58
CA ARG A 123 -7.03 0.95 -17.25
C ARG A 123 -5.55 0.64 -17.03
N ASP A 124 -4.72 0.62 -18.07
CA ASP A 124 -3.34 0.15 -17.98
C ASP A 124 -2.36 1.34 -17.92
N PHE A 125 -1.33 1.25 -17.09
CA PHE A 125 -0.18 2.15 -17.13
C PHE A 125 0.93 1.47 -17.93
N GLU A 126 1.22 1.98 -19.12
CA GLU A 126 2.09 1.32 -20.09
C GLU A 126 3.39 2.10 -20.28
N LEU A 127 4.54 1.47 -20.03
CA LEU A 127 5.84 2.07 -20.30
C LEU A 127 6.52 1.42 -21.50
N GLY A 128 7.14 2.21 -22.36
CA GLY A 128 8.05 1.71 -23.36
C GLY A 128 7.36 0.98 -24.52
N ARG A 129 6.26 1.52 -25.05
CA ARG A 129 5.45 0.84 -26.08
C ARG A 129 6.05 0.93 -27.49
N GLU A 130 6.40 2.13 -27.91
CA GLU A 130 6.93 2.46 -29.25
C GLU A 130 8.25 3.25 -29.17
N ARG A 131 8.63 3.71 -27.98
CA ARG A 131 9.83 4.48 -27.67
C ARG A 131 10.33 4.05 -26.29
N ASP A 132 11.58 4.37 -25.97
CA ASP A 132 12.08 4.18 -24.61
C ASP A 132 11.29 5.06 -23.63
N ALA A 133 11.11 4.59 -22.40
CA ALA A 133 10.33 5.28 -21.39
C ALA A 133 11.02 5.29 -20.03
N LYS A 134 11.00 6.44 -19.37
CA LYS A 134 11.44 6.60 -17.99
C LYS A 134 10.34 7.24 -17.15
N VAL A 135 10.07 6.70 -15.97
CA VAL A 135 9.23 7.33 -14.96
C VAL A 135 10.06 7.54 -13.72
N ILE A 136 9.99 8.74 -13.15
CA ILE A 136 10.59 9.08 -11.86
C ILE A 136 9.45 9.55 -10.97
N MET A 137 9.28 8.90 -9.82
CA MET A 137 8.27 9.23 -8.83
C MET A 137 8.96 9.47 -7.50
N THR A 138 8.95 10.72 -7.04
CA THR A 138 9.53 11.15 -5.75
C THR A 138 8.46 11.46 -4.71
N GLY A 139 7.18 11.54 -5.12
CA GLY A 139 6.06 11.78 -4.22
C GLY A 139 4.70 11.56 -4.90
N GLY A 140 3.63 11.80 -4.14
CA GLY A 140 2.24 11.72 -4.59
C GLY A 140 1.71 10.29 -4.74
N THR A 141 0.58 10.15 -5.46
CA THR A 141 -0.12 8.87 -5.63
C THR A 141 -0.48 8.59 -7.08
N ILE A 142 -0.07 7.42 -7.59
CA ILE A 142 -0.56 6.89 -8.88
C ILE A 142 -1.51 5.73 -8.59
N ASN A 143 -2.77 5.84 -8.99
CA ASN A 143 -3.75 4.77 -8.89
C ASN A 143 -4.00 4.15 -10.26
N VAL A 144 -3.73 2.86 -10.42
CA VAL A 144 -3.93 2.09 -11.65
C VAL A 144 -4.95 0.99 -11.41
N THR A 145 -6.08 1.07 -12.09
CA THR A 145 -7.20 0.11 -11.92
C THR A 145 -6.89 -1.27 -12.51
N ARG A 146 -5.88 -1.38 -13.39
CA ARG A 146 -5.40 -2.67 -13.89
C ARG A 146 -3.90 -2.82 -13.71
N ASP A 147 -3.17 -2.88 -14.80
CA ASP A 147 -1.83 -3.42 -14.87
C ASP A 147 -0.83 -2.27 -15.08
N LEU A 148 0.32 -2.33 -14.40
CA LEU A 148 1.52 -1.58 -14.82
C LEU A 148 2.39 -2.51 -15.67
N GLU A 149 2.71 -2.10 -16.89
CA GLU A 149 3.47 -2.91 -17.85
C GLU A 149 4.83 -2.28 -18.18
N VAL A 150 5.92 -2.97 -17.84
CA VAL A 150 7.31 -2.49 -17.93
C VAL A 150 8.22 -3.56 -18.57
N PRO A 151 8.50 -3.48 -19.89
CA PRO A 151 7.86 -2.63 -20.87
C PRO A 151 6.55 -3.24 -21.40
N LYS A 152 5.77 -2.40 -22.08
CA LYS A 152 4.60 -2.77 -22.89
C LYS A 152 4.97 -3.43 -24.23
N THR A 153 6.21 -3.32 -24.69
CA THR A 153 6.62 -3.77 -26.03
C THR A 153 7.08 -5.24 -26.09
N ASP A 154 7.10 -5.81 -27.28
CA ASP A 154 7.79 -7.05 -27.66
C ASP A 154 9.05 -6.77 -28.52
N GLN A 155 9.49 -5.51 -28.55
CA GLN A 155 10.64 -5.03 -29.34
C GLN A 155 11.79 -4.58 -28.43
N THR A 156 12.77 -3.85 -28.98
CA THR A 156 14.01 -3.44 -28.31
C THR A 156 13.87 -2.23 -27.38
N HIS A 157 12.68 -1.65 -27.21
CA HIS A 157 12.49 -0.42 -26.42
C HIS A 157 12.61 -0.67 -24.93
N LYS A 158 13.27 0.25 -24.23
CA LYS A 158 13.51 0.13 -22.78
C LYS A 158 12.42 0.81 -21.98
N ALA A 159 12.16 0.29 -20.79
CA ALA A 159 11.31 0.96 -19.81
C ALA A 159 11.97 0.92 -18.43
N HIS A 160 12.00 2.06 -17.76
CA HIS A 160 12.52 2.18 -16.41
C HIS A 160 11.55 2.95 -15.51
N PHE A 161 11.36 2.47 -14.28
CA PHE A 161 10.57 3.13 -13.26
C PHE A 161 11.39 3.32 -11.99
N ASP A 162 11.70 4.57 -11.65
CA ASP A 162 12.30 4.99 -10.39
C ASP A 162 11.18 5.32 -9.38
N LEU A 163 10.89 4.40 -8.45
CA LEU A 163 9.91 4.58 -7.38
C LEU A 163 10.63 5.07 -6.11
N HIS A 164 11.07 6.32 -6.16
CA HIS A 164 11.88 6.94 -5.11
C HIS A 164 11.06 7.49 -3.94
N GLY A 165 9.76 7.66 -4.11
CA GLY A 165 8.83 8.12 -3.08
C GLY A 165 7.37 8.00 -3.55
N GLY A 166 6.44 8.36 -2.67
CA GLY A 166 5.01 8.28 -2.94
C GLY A 166 4.47 6.84 -3.05
N THR A 167 3.22 6.71 -3.50
CA THR A 167 2.51 5.42 -3.53
C THR A 167 2.02 5.08 -4.94
N LEU A 168 2.45 3.92 -5.43
CA LEU A 168 1.95 3.31 -6.66
C LEU A 168 0.94 2.20 -6.30
N ASN A 169 -0.34 2.45 -6.56
CA ASN A 169 -1.43 1.52 -6.30
C ASN A 169 -1.85 0.79 -7.57
N LEU A 170 -1.70 -0.53 -7.61
CA LEU A 170 -2.22 -1.40 -8.66
C LEU A 170 -3.38 -2.24 -8.13
N THR A 171 -4.54 -2.17 -8.77
CA THR A 171 -5.67 -3.07 -8.48
C THR A 171 -5.51 -4.44 -9.17
N ARG A 172 -4.49 -4.61 -10.01
CA ARG A 172 -4.11 -5.91 -10.60
C ARG A 172 -2.61 -6.15 -10.53
N GLU A 173 -1.95 -6.23 -11.69
CA GLU A 173 -0.63 -6.83 -11.82
C GLU A 173 0.45 -5.80 -12.14
N LEU A 174 1.59 -5.93 -11.48
CA LEU A 174 2.86 -5.47 -12.05
C LEU A 174 3.33 -6.53 -13.06
N ARG A 175 3.52 -6.13 -14.32
CA ARG A 175 4.03 -6.99 -15.39
C ARG A 175 5.40 -6.53 -15.86
N MET A 176 6.44 -7.12 -15.29
CA MET A 176 7.83 -6.91 -15.71
C MET A 176 8.19 -7.88 -16.86
N ASN A 177 8.69 -7.34 -17.97
CA ASN A 177 9.23 -8.11 -19.12
C ASN A 177 8.32 -9.25 -19.63
N TYR A 178 7.00 -9.17 -19.43
CA TYR A 178 6.08 -10.30 -19.61
C TYR A 178 5.92 -10.78 -21.06
N LYS A 179 6.25 -9.92 -22.04
CA LYS A 179 6.15 -10.25 -23.46
C LYS A 179 7.37 -10.98 -24.00
N ASP A 180 8.56 -10.61 -23.52
CA ASP A 180 9.82 -11.25 -23.86
C ASP A 180 10.81 -11.20 -22.69
N PRO A 181 10.70 -12.14 -21.73
CA PRO A 181 11.58 -12.23 -20.57
C PRO A 181 13.07 -12.32 -20.90
N ALA A 182 13.43 -12.79 -22.10
CA ALA A 182 14.82 -12.99 -22.50
C ALA A 182 15.53 -11.68 -22.86
N VAL A 183 14.79 -10.64 -23.25
CA VAL A 183 15.35 -9.32 -23.58
C VAL A 183 15.63 -8.51 -22.31
N ALA A 184 14.77 -8.62 -21.29
CA ALA A 184 14.96 -7.99 -19.98
C ALA A 184 15.24 -6.47 -20.04
N ASN A 185 14.49 -5.74 -20.85
CA ASN A 185 14.64 -4.29 -21.09
C ASN A 185 13.72 -3.41 -20.22
N GLY A 186 12.90 -4.03 -19.36
CA GLY A 186 12.12 -3.40 -18.31
C GLY A 186 12.81 -3.52 -16.96
N THR A 187 12.95 -2.39 -16.27
CA THR A 187 13.57 -2.32 -14.94
C THR A 187 12.80 -1.38 -14.02
N MET A 188 12.91 -1.59 -12.72
CA MET A 188 12.35 -0.74 -11.68
C MET A 188 13.33 -0.66 -10.51
N ASP A 189 13.55 0.53 -9.97
CA ASP A 189 14.27 0.72 -8.72
C ASP A 189 13.34 1.28 -7.66
N ILE A 190 13.36 0.70 -6.47
CA ILE A 190 12.55 1.13 -5.33
C ILE A 190 13.49 1.65 -4.25
N THR A 191 13.21 2.86 -3.75
CA THR A 191 13.87 3.41 -2.54
C THR A 191 12.81 3.70 -1.47
N ALA A 192 12.37 4.95 -1.33
CA ALA A 192 11.41 5.35 -0.31
C ALA A 192 9.94 5.21 -0.75
N GLY A 193 9.69 4.85 -2.01
CA GLY A 193 8.34 4.69 -2.54
C GLY A 193 7.73 3.33 -2.20
N VAL A 194 6.40 3.29 -2.22
CA VAL A 194 5.60 2.11 -1.86
C VAL A 194 4.82 1.62 -3.07
N LEU A 195 5.02 0.36 -3.44
CA LEU A 195 4.18 -0.33 -4.42
C LEU A 195 3.15 -1.19 -3.68
N ILE A 196 1.87 -1.00 -3.99
CA ILE A 196 0.79 -1.81 -3.44
C ILE A 196 0.07 -2.48 -4.61
N THR A 197 0.03 -3.81 -4.63
CA THR A 197 -0.49 -4.58 -5.76
C THR A 197 -1.35 -5.74 -5.28
N ALA A 198 -2.36 -6.12 -6.07
CA ALA A 198 -3.22 -7.25 -5.75
C ALA A 198 -3.81 -7.84 -7.03
N ALA A 199 -3.36 -9.02 -7.43
CA ALA A 199 -4.00 -9.80 -8.46
C ALA A 199 -4.40 -11.18 -7.92
N GLY A 200 -5.39 -11.82 -8.55
CA GLY A 200 -5.89 -13.11 -8.08
C GLY A 200 -6.37 -13.05 -6.63
N ASP A 201 -5.73 -13.83 -5.77
CA ASP A 201 -5.96 -13.91 -4.32
C ASP A 201 -5.29 -12.78 -3.53
N GLY A 202 -4.54 -11.89 -4.18
CA GLY A 202 -3.88 -10.74 -3.59
C GLY A 202 -2.42 -10.98 -3.19
N ASN A 203 -1.97 -12.24 -3.13
CA ASN A 203 -0.61 -12.59 -2.71
C ASN A 203 0.35 -12.65 -3.90
N GLU A 204 1.04 -11.54 -4.12
CA GLU A 204 1.93 -11.31 -5.25
C GLU A 204 3.41 -11.53 -4.92
N ILE A 205 3.72 -11.89 -3.66
CA ILE A 205 5.09 -12.10 -3.18
C ILE A 205 5.87 -13.06 -4.10
N PRO A 206 5.36 -14.25 -4.50
CA PRO A 206 6.14 -15.17 -5.34
C PRO A 206 6.52 -14.58 -6.70
N ARG A 207 5.62 -13.80 -7.30
CA ARG A 207 5.84 -13.19 -8.61
C ARG A 207 6.83 -12.03 -8.53
N ILE A 208 6.69 -11.18 -7.51
CA ILE A 208 7.59 -10.04 -7.32
C ILE A 208 8.99 -10.54 -6.96
N GLN A 209 9.09 -11.60 -6.16
CA GLN A 209 10.38 -12.25 -5.87
C GLN A 209 11.07 -12.75 -7.15
N GLU A 210 10.33 -13.33 -8.10
CA GLU A 210 10.92 -13.71 -9.40
C GLU A 210 11.50 -12.50 -10.15
N TYR A 211 10.84 -11.35 -10.08
CA TYR A 211 11.35 -10.12 -10.70
C TYR A 211 12.62 -9.59 -10.00
N VAL A 212 12.70 -9.73 -8.67
CA VAL A 212 13.90 -9.41 -7.89
C VAL A 212 15.04 -10.37 -8.24
N ASP A 213 14.78 -11.67 -8.29
CA ASP A 213 15.77 -12.71 -8.60
C ASP A 213 16.34 -12.55 -10.02
N ASN A 214 15.52 -12.07 -10.96
CA ASN A 214 15.94 -11.74 -12.32
C ASN A 214 16.69 -10.39 -12.43
N GLY A 215 16.77 -9.61 -11.35
CA GLY A 215 17.37 -8.28 -11.34
C GLY A 215 16.55 -7.21 -12.07
N TRP A 216 15.25 -7.45 -12.29
CA TRP A 216 14.36 -6.49 -12.93
C TRP A 216 13.81 -5.46 -11.95
N ILE A 217 13.71 -5.84 -10.67
CA ILE A 217 13.38 -4.93 -9.57
C ILE A 217 14.59 -4.90 -8.63
N THR A 218 15.10 -3.70 -8.37
CA THR A 218 16.20 -3.47 -7.43
C THR A 218 15.76 -2.57 -6.28
N ALA A 219 16.46 -2.68 -5.16
CA ALA A 219 16.36 -1.78 -4.03
C ALA A 219 17.63 -0.91 -4.03
N TYR A 220 17.48 0.42 -4.09
CA TYR A 220 18.60 1.37 -4.05
C TYR A 220 19.71 1.04 -5.05
N GLY A 221 19.35 0.78 -6.32
CA GLY A 221 20.28 0.39 -7.38
C GLY A 221 21.01 -0.93 -7.16
N GLY A 222 20.57 -1.75 -6.19
CA GLY A 222 21.20 -3.01 -5.80
C GLY A 222 21.88 -2.98 -4.43
N ASP A 223 22.00 -1.81 -3.78
CA ASP A 223 22.59 -1.64 -2.45
C ASP A 223 21.55 -1.71 -1.31
N GLY A 224 20.50 -2.51 -1.52
CA GLY A 224 19.43 -2.73 -0.56
C GLY A 224 18.72 -4.06 -0.75
N ALA A 225 17.65 -4.25 0.01
CA ALA A 225 16.77 -5.40 -0.09
C ALA A 225 15.32 -4.96 -0.27
N ILE A 226 14.60 -5.66 -1.13
CA ILE A 226 13.15 -5.53 -1.25
C ILE A 226 12.49 -6.21 -0.06
N GLN A 227 11.55 -5.50 0.58
CA GLN A 227 10.71 -6.01 1.65
C GLN A 227 9.28 -6.16 1.12
N MET A 228 8.63 -7.27 1.49
CA MET A 228 7.28 -7.55 1.05
C MET A 228 6.47 -8.14 2.18
N ASP A 229 5.22 -7.70 2.29
CA ASP A 229 4.21 -8.31 3.12
C ASP A 229 2.93 -8.50 2.32
N TYR A 230 2.11 -9.46 2.75
CA TYR A 230 0.79 -9.73 2.19
C TYR A 230 -0.20 -9.76 3.35
N ASP A 231 -1.28 -9.01 3.22
CA ASP A 231 -2.37 -8.98 4.21
C ASP A 231 -1.92 -8.52 5.61
N ILE A 232 -0.84 -7.73 5.67
CA ILE A 232 -0.31 -7.14 6.91
C ILE A 232 -0.45 -5.63 6.85
N THR A 233 0.31 -4.97 5.96
CA THR A 233 0.29 -3.50 5.85
C THR A 233 -0.95 -3.01 5.11
N ASN A 234 -1.42 -3.79 4.12
CA ASN A 234 -2.64 -3.53 3.37
C ASN A 234 -3.46 -4.82 3.26
N GLU A 235 -4.64 -4.85 3.91
CA GLU A 235 -5.54 -6.01 3.92
C GLU A 235 -5.86 -6.49 2.49
N GLY A 236 -5.72 -7.80 2.25
CA GLY A 236 -5.96 -8.46 0.97
C GLY A 236 -5.02 -8.05 -0.16
N ARG A 237 -3.93 -7.32 0.11
CA ARG A 237 -2.98 -6.83 -0.90
C ARG A 237 -1.55 -7.11 -0.49
N THR A 238 -0.67 -7.14 -1.50
CA THR A 238 0.78 -7.20 -1.30
C THR A 238 1.35 -5.78 -1.28
N THR A 239 2.14 -5.49 -0.25
CA THR A 239 2.90 -4.24 -0.10
C THR A 239 4.37 -4.53 -0.39
N VAL A 240 5.00 -3.69 -1.20
CA VAL A 240 6.42 -3.80 -1.56
C VAL A 240 7.12 -2.48 -1.24
N THR A 241 8.19 -2.58 -0.47
CA THR A 241 9.07 -1.46 -0.07
C THR A 241 10.53 -1.87 -0.22
N ALA A 242 11.45 -0.95 0.03
CA ALA A 242 12.88 -1.23 -0.02
C ALA A 242 13.60 -0.71 1.23
N VAL A 243 14.64 -1.43 1.65
CA VAL A 243 15.51 -1.04 2.76
C VAL A 243 16.96 -1.04 2.27
N HIS A 244 17.65 0.10 2.43
CA HIS A 244 19.07 0.21 2.11
C HIS A 244 19.93 -0.63 3.07
N THR A 245 21.11 -1.07 2.63
CA THR A 245 22.07 -1.83 3.46
C THR A 245 22.54 -1.09 4.72
N LEU A 246 22.51 0.24 4.70
CA LEU A 246 22.74 1.08 5.89
C LEU A 246 21.59 1.04 6.91
N GLN A 247 20.43 0.46 6.59
CA GLN A 247 19.26 0.36 7.47
C GLN A 247 18.97 1.68 8.22
N PRO A 248 18.62 2.76 7.49
CA PRO A 248 18.42 4.07 8.09
C PRO A 248 17.27 4.04 9.11
N GLY A 249 17.51 4.61 10.29
CA GLY A 249 16.49 4.96 11.27
C GLY A 249 16.48 6.48 11.47
N PRO A 250 15.36 7.20 11.25
CA PRO A 250 14.09 6.72 10.70
C PRO A 250 14.23 6.10 9.30
N PHE A 251 13.33 5.19 8.95
CA PHE A 251 13.30 4.57 7.61
C PHE A 251 13.13 5.64 6.53
N ASP A 252 13.71 5.42 5.35
CA ASP A 252 13.59 6.36 4.25
C ASP A 252 12.13 6.55 3.82
N GLY A 253 11.71 7.80 3.65
CA GLY A 253 10.34 8.20 3.32
C GLY A 253 9.35 8.14 4.48
N SER A 254 9.76 7.68 5.67
CA SER A 254 8.85 7.45 6.80
C SER A 254 8.43 8.74 7.54
N MET A 255 7.57 8.58 8.54
CA MET A 255 7.31 9.61 9.55
C MET A 255 8.08 9.28 10.82
N ALA A 256 8.52 10.30 11.54
CA ALA A 256 9.13 10.17 12.86
C ALA A 256 8.59 11.25 13.82
N PRO A 257 8.64 11.03 15.14
CA PRO A 257 8.24 12.03 16.10
C PRO A 257 9.06 13.32 15.98
N ALA A 258 8.38 14.46 16.11
CA ALA A 258 9.03 15.76 16.20
C ALA A 258 9.75 15.98 17.54
N GLY A 259 10.82 16.78 17.54
CA GLY A 259 11.64 17.11 18.71
C GLY A 259 13.00 16.40 18.68
N PRO A 260 13.49 15.86 19.81
CA PRO A 260 14.69 15.03 19.82
C PRO A 260 14.48 13.76 19.01
N THR A 261 15.19 13.63 17.89
CA THR A 261 15.11 12.47 17.00
C THR A 261 16.49 11.84 16.90
N GLU A 262 16.59 10.52 17.10
CA GLU A 262 17.82 9.78 16.83
C GLU A 262 17.87 9.39 15.35
N LEU A 263 18.96 9.72 14.68
CA LEU A 263 19.35 9.14 13.41
C LEU A 263 20.25 7.94 13.70
N SER A 264 20.01 6.80 13.07
CA SER A 264 20.79 5.57 13.24
C SER A 264 21.01 4.84 11.93
N TRP A 265 22.11 4.09 11.84
CA TRP A 265 22.48 3.32 10.65
C TRP A 265 23.36 2.13 11.02
N THR A 266 23.37 1.12 10.16
CA THR A 266 24.28 -0.02 10.20
C THR A 266 25.58 0.37 9.50
N LEU A 267 26.71 0.22 10.22
CA LEU A 267 28.02 0.42 9.60
C LEU A 267 28.33 -0.75 8.64
N PRO A 268 28.82 -0.46 7.43
CA PRO A 268 29.25 -1.50 6.51
C PRO A 268 30.50 -2.22 7.03
N GLU A 269 30.80 -3.39 6.47
CA GLU A 269 31.99 -4.15 6.86
C GLU A 269 33.27 -3.42 6.41
N ALA A 270 34.23 -3.26 7.32
CA ALA A 270 35.52 -2.66 6.99
C ALA A 270 36.35 -3.60 6.10
N VAL A 271 37.12 -3.03 5.16
CA VAL A 271 38.05 -3.78 4.27
C VAL A 271 39.04 -4.64 5.08
N THR A 272 39.48 -4.13 6.23
CA THR A 272 40.29 -4.90 7.18
C THR A 272 39.39 -5.42 8.30
N PRO A 273 39.24 -6.74 8.46
CA PRO A 273 38.39 -7.31 9.51
C PRO A 273 38.74 -6.76 10.89
N GLY A 274 37.73 -6.22 11.58
CA GLY A 274 37.87 -5.62 12.92
C GLY A 274 38.36 -4.17 12.96
N ALA A 275 38.62 -3.54 11.81
CA ALA A 275 38.86 -2.10 11.76
C ALA A 275 37.56 -1.30 11.94
N SER A 276 37.66 -0.11 12.49
CA SER A 276 36.54 0.83 12.60
C SER A 276 36.26 1.49 11.25
N VAL A 277 34.99 1.57 10.84
CA VAL A 277 34.55 2.42 9.74
C VAL A 277 34.24 3.81 10.29
N GLN A 278 34.84 4.84 9.69
CA GLN A 278 34.50 6.24 9.98
C GLN A 278 33.37 6.68 9.07
N VAL A 279 32.55 7.62 9.55
CA VAL A 279 31.47 8.22 8.76
C VAL A 279 31.45 9.73 8.91
N ASP A 280 30.94 10.39 7.86
CA ASP A 280 30.34 11.71 7.97
C ASP A 280 28.82 11.57 7.88
N VAL A 281 28.09 12.36 8.65
CA VAL A 281 26.62 12.39 8.61
C VAL A 281 26.15 13.82 8.42
N TYR A 282 25.24 14.00 7.47
CA TYR A 282 24.68 15.28 7.09
C TYR A 282 23.18 15.28 7.34
N PHE A 283 22.62 16.39 7.81
CA PHE A 283 21.22 16.51 8.16
C PHE A 283 20.71 17.92 7.88
N THR A 284 19.60 18.04 7.15
CA THR A 284 19.02 19.32 6.74
C THR A 284 17.56 19.18 6.32
N ASP A 285 16.81 20.27 6.31
CA ASP A 285 15.48 20.39 5.69
C ASP A 285 15.54 20.92 4.25
N ASP A 286 16.75 21.18 3.73
CA ASP A 286 17.01 21.65 2.37
C ASP A 286 17.59 20.52 1.50
N TYR A 287 16.74 19.93 0.64
CA TYR A 287 17.16 18.86 -0.27
C TYR A 287 18.33 19.28 -1.18
N ASP A 288 18.30 20.52 -1.69
CA ASP A 288 19.31 21.03 -2.62
C ASP A 288 20.68 21.15 -1.94
N ALA A 289 20.71 21.43 -0.64
CA ALA A 289 21.95 21.49 0.13
C ALA A 289 22.67 20.14 0.16
N LEU A 290 21.95 19.01 0.22
CA LEU A 290 22.51 17.67 0.12
C LEU A 290 22.80 17.27 -1.33
N TRP A 291 21.84 17.49 -2.22
CA TRP A 291 21.93 17.06 -3.62
C TRP A 291 23.10 17.72 -4.36
N PHE A 292 23.23 19.05 -4.23
CA PHE A 292 24.34 19.79 -4.83
C PHE A 292 25.57 19.85 -3.93
N PHE A 293 25.44 19.45 -2.67
CA PHE A 293 26.52 19.40 -1.68
C PHE A 293 27.33 20.71 -1.62
N THR A 294 26.64 21.85 -1.67
CA THR A 294 27.26 23.17 -1.90
C THR A 294 28.08 23.67 -0.72
N ASN A 295 27.67 23.36 0.50
CA ASN A 295 28.37 23.71 1.74
C ASN A 295 28.18 22.60 2.80
N PRO A 296 28.85 21.45 2.64
CA PRO A 296 28.63 20.28 3.48
C PRO A 296 28.97 20.53 4.96
N ASP A 297 29.94 21.40 5.25
CA ASP A 297 30.30 21.76 6.63
C ASP A 297 29.13 22.41 7.40
N ALA A 298 28.19 23.06 6.71
CA ALA A 298 27.03 23.71 7.36
C ALA A 298 25.93 22.73 7.78
N ILE A 299 25.88 21.56 7.15
CA ILE A 299 24.83 20.53 7.39
C ILE A 299 25.39 19.26 8.02
N ARG A 300 26.71 19.18 8.24
CA ARG A 300 27.37 18.03 8.86
C ARG A 300 27.14 18.00 10.37
N VAL A 301 26.53 16.92 10.85
CA VAL A 301 26.25 16.66 12.28
C VAL A 301 27.21 15.65 12.91
N VAL A 302 27.83 14.80 12.11
CA VAL A 302 28.93 13.90 12.53
C VAL A 302 30.07 14.05 11.55
N GLY A 303 31.29 14.23 12.07
CA GLY A 303 32.50 14.38 11.26
C GLY A 303 33.52 13.28 11.53
N ASN A 304 33.87 12.51 10.51
CA ASN A 304 34.92 11.49 10.48
C ASN A 304 35.04 10.70 11.80
N SER A 305 33.93 10.07 12.20
CA SER A 305 33.79 9.38 13.49
C SER A 305 33.21 7.98 13.30
N SER A 306 33.62 7.03 14.15
CA SER A 306 33.09 5.67 14.14
C SER A 306 31.92 5.54 15.11
N VAL A 307 30.75 6.00 14.66
CA VAL A 307 29.48 5.92 15.37
C VAL A 307 28.41 5.34 14.44
N SER A 308 27.34 4.82 15.01
CA SER A 308 26.19 4.24 14.29
C SER A 308 24.88 4.98 14.59
N SER A 309 24.94 6.07 15.37
CA SER A 309 23.81 6.96 15.61
C SER A 309 24.25 8.37 15.99
N THR A 310 23.34 9.33 15.84
CA THR A 310 23.47 10.71 16.34
C THR A 310 22.09 11.28 16.64
N ASN A 311 22.01 12.29 17.52
CA ASN A 311 20.74 12.95 17.84
C ASN A 311 20.65 14.31 17.13
N VAL A 312 19.47 14.59 16.58
CA VAL A 312 19.12 15.86 15.95
C VAL A 312 17.89 16.46 16.63
N GLN A 313 17.57 17.71 16.26
CA GLN A 313 16.34 18.37 16.69
C GLN A 313 15.49 18.61 15.45
N THR A 314 14.25 18.15 15.49
CA THR A 314 13.29 18.25 14.40
C THR A 314 12.12 19.13 14.80
N VAL A 315 11.51 19.77 13.81
CA VAL A 315 10.33 20.61 13.96
C VAL A 315 9.14 19.90 13.33
N LYS A 316 8.02 19.89 14.05
CA LYS A 316 6.76 19.30 13.58
C LYS A 316 6.32 19.86 12.22
N GLY A 317 5.84 18.99 11.35
CA GLY A 317 5.39 19.30 9.98
C GLY A 317 6.54 19.56 8.99
N THR A 318 7.79 19.28 9.36
CA THR A 318 8.96 19.54 8.51
C THR A 318 9.51 18.23 7.94
N ARG A 319 9.79 18.23 6.64
CA ARG A 319 10.54 17.14 5.99
C ARG A 319 12.02 17.38 6.17
N TYR A 320 12.73 16.33 6.59
CA TYR A 320 14.18 16.33 6.71
C TYR A 320 14.80 15.34 5.74
N TYR A 321 16.03 15.63 5.38
CA TYR A 321 16.89 14.87 4.50
C TYR A 321 18.24 14.65 5.18
N TRP A 322 18.80 13.47 4.99
CA TRP A 322 20.08 13.12 5.60
C TRP A 322 20.83 12.06 4.80
N ALA A 323 22.14 12.02 4.98
CA ALA A 323 23.01 11.08 4.29
C ALA A 323 24.14 10.62 5.21
N VAL A 324 24.65 9.42 4.96
CA VAL A 324 25.78 8.82 5.66
C VAL A 324 26.85 8.46 4.64
N ASP A 325 27.95 9.19 4.69
CA ASP A 325 29.12 8.91 3.88
C ASP A 325 30.07 8.01 4.67
N THR A 326 30.54 6.93 4.05
CA THR A 326 31.31 5.90 4.75
C THR A 326 32.74 5.80 4.21
N TYR A 327 33.72 5.81 5.11
CA TYR A 327 35.13 5.71 4.75
C TYR A 327 35.57 4.25 4.79
N ILE A 328 35.30 3.53 3.69
CA ILE A 328 35.68 2.14 3.50
C ILE A 328 36.88 2.07 2.55
N GLY A 329 38.06 1.76 3.07
CA GLY A 329 39.28 1.65 2.28
C GLY A 329 40.16 2.90 2.37
N ASP A 330 39.87 3.95 1.59
CA ASP A 330 40.64 5.21 1.63
C ASP A 330 40.07 6.16 2.70
N PRO A 331 40.88 6.60 3.69
CA PRO A 331 40.42 7.52 4.73
C PRO A 331 40.16 8.96 4.25
N ASN A 332 40.40 9.29 2.97
CA ASN A 332 40.16 10.62 2.40
C ASN A 332 39.15 10.61 1.23
N ASP A 333 38.61 9.45 0.88
CA ASP A 333 37.67 9.28 -0.23
C ASP A 333 36.47 8.45 0.27
N PRO A 334 35.45 9.11 0.83
CA PRO A 334 34.29 8.39 1.33
C PRO A 334 33.44 7.85 0.18
N ILE A 335 32.82 6.70 0.42
CA ILE A 335 31.71 6.22 -0.40
C ILE A 335 30.48 7.03 0.02
N LEU A 336 29.93 7.79 -0.93
CA LEU A 336 28.75 8.61 -0.71
C LEU A 336 27.51 7.74 -0.50
N GLY A 337 26.76 8.04 0.55
CA GLY A 337 25.48 7.37 0.82
C GLY A 337 24.34 7.96 -0.03
N PRO A 338 23.21 7.24 -0.15
CA PRO A 338 21.99 7.83 -0.69
C PRO A 338 21.44 8.92 0.26
N ILE A 339 20.59 9.77 -0.27
CA ILE A 339 19.83 10.74 0.53
C ILE A 339 18.57 10.04 1.05
N PHE A 340 18.52 9.86 2.37
CA PHE A 340 17.32 9.43 3.07
C PHE A 340 16.46 10.63 3.45
N SER A 341 15.17 10.41 3.62
CA SER A 341 14.23 11.44 4.07
C SER A 341 13.24 10.91 5.10
N PHE A 342 12.68 11.80 5.90
CA PHE A 342 11.50 11.51 6.73
C PHE A 342 10.73 12.80 7.04
N VAL A 343 9.46 12.68 7.42
CA VAL A 343 8.67 13.81 7.92
C VAL A 343 8.65 13.75 9.45
N ALA A 344 9.07 14.83 10.10
CA ALA A 344 8.94 14.97 11.54
C ALA A 344 7.53 15.48 11.86
N ASP A 345 6.69 14.64 12.45
CA ASP A 345 5.31 15.00 12.82
C ASP A 345 4.86 14.23 14.07
N ASN A 346 3.62 14.44 14.50
CA ASN A 346 2.99 13.55 15.46
C ASN A 346 2.71 12.18 14.83
N LEU A 347 2.85 11.10 15.60
CA LEU A 347 2.47 9.75 15.19
C LEU A 347 1.15 9.37 15.88
N ALA A 348 0.39 8.45 15.30
CA ALA A 348 -0.82 7.97 15.96
C ALA A 348 -0.45 7.10 17.18
N PRO A 349 -1.29 7.05 18.22
CA PRO A 349 -1.12 6.14 19.34
C PRO A 349 -1.02 4.69 18.87
N GLU A 350 -0.01 3.97 19.34
CA GLU A 350 0.09 2.54 19.09
C GLU A 350 -0.78 1.80 20.11
N VAL A 351 -1.89 1.24 19.62
CA VAL A 351 -2.81 0.43 20.43
C VAL A 351 -2.53 -1.03 20.16
N ALA A 352 -2.38 -1.81 21.23
CA ALA A 352 -2.30 -3.26 21.15
C ALA A 352 -3.32 -3.85 22.14
N ALA A 353 -4.42 -4.37 21.61
CA ALA A 353 -5.37 -5.16 22.36
C ALA A 353 -4.72 -6.49 22.77
N ASN A 354 -5.18 -7.03 23.90
CA ASN A 354 -4.74 -8.37 24.32
C ASN A 354 -5.24 -9.43 23.33
N ALA A 355 -4.74 -10.66 23.49
CA ALA A 355 -5.19 -11.79 22.69
C ALA A 355 -6.72 -12.02 22.79
N ASP A 356 -7.28 -12.60 21.73
CA ASP A 356 -8.68 -13.01 21.68
C ASP A 356 -9.08 -13.88 22.88
N VAL A 357 -10.32 -13.72 23.31
CA VAL A 357 -10.85 -14.36 24.50
C VAL A 357 -11.81 -15.48 24.10
N LEU A 358 -11.60 -16.65 24.66
CA LEU A 358 -12.54 -17.76 24.56
C LEU A 358 -13.12 -18.06 25.94
N THR A 359 -14.45 -18.02 26.04
CA THR A 359 -15.15 -18.16 27.31
C THR A 359 -16.50 -18.85 27.15
N TRP A 360 -17.20 -19.06 28.25
CA TRP A 360 -18.53 -19.66 28.26
C TRP A 360 -19.39 -19.03 29.35
N VAL A 361 -20.70 -19.03 29.12
CA VAL A 361 -21.66 -18.54 30.12
C VAL A 361 -21.72 -19.49 31.33
N ASP A 362 -21.82 -18.92 32.51
CA ASP A 362 -22.21 -19.65 33.72
C ASP A 362 -23.45 -18.98 34.31
N ASN A 363 -24.52 -19.74 34.48
CA ASN A 363 -25.80 -19.24 34.96
C ASN A 363 -26.36 -18.05 34.13
N GLY A 364 -26.14 -18.06 32.80
CA GLY A 364 -26.74 -17.14 31.82
C GLY A 364 -25.92 -15.89 31.48
N SER A 365 -24.73 -15.72 32.07
CA SER A 365 -23.82 -14.62 31.71
C SER A 365 -22.37 -14.98 32.05
N VAL A 366 -21.42 -14.24 31.49
CA VAL A 366 -20.01 -14.30 31.87
C VAL A 366 -19.39 -12.91 31.85
N ASP A 367 -18.56 -12.65 32.85
CA ASP A 367 -17.70 -11.48 32.91
C ASP A 367 -16.32 -11.85 32.34
N ALA A 368 -16.01 -11.32 31.16
CA ALA A 368 -14.74 -11.55 30.49
C ALA A 368 -13.80 -10.34 30.73
N PRO A 369 -12.54 -10.56 31.16
CA PRO A 369 -11.57 -9.49 31.23
C PRO A 369 -11.14 -9.10 29.81
N ILE A 370 -11.12 -7.80 29.55
CA ILE A 370 -10.55 -7.22 28.33
C ILE A 370 -9.45 -6.24 28.70
N GLY A 371 -8.44 -6.14 27.85
CA GLY A 371 -7.26 -5.34 28.16
C GLY A 371 -6.50 -4.96 26.92
N ALA A 372 -5.68 -3.92 27.06
CA ALA A 372 -4.80 -3.44 26.02
C ALA A 372 -3.65 -2.62 26.62
N THR A 373 -2.66 -2.34 25.78
CA THR A 373 -1.62 -1.33 26.01
C THR A 373 -1.72 -0.23 24.97
N VAL A 374 -1.45 1.01 25.38
CA VAL A 374 -1.34 2.17 24.48
C VAL A 374 0.01 2.81 24.71
N THR A 375 0.77 3.01 23.64
CA THR A 375 2.08 3.69 23.66
C THR A 375 2.03 4.91 22.77
N ASP A 376 2.41 6.06 23.33
CA ASP A 376 2.52 7.33 22.61
C ASP A 376 3.52 8.25 23.33
N LEU A 377 4.05 9.26 22.62
CA LEU A 377 4.88 10.32 23.20
C LEU A 377 4.06 11.45 23.81
N ASP A 378 2.86 11.68 23.27
CA ASP A 378 1.86 12.61 23.75
C ASP A 378 0.88 11.91 24.72
N SER A 379 0.05 12.71 25.39
CA SER A 379 -0.94 12.19 26.34
C SER A 379 -2.16 11.63 25.62
N THR A 380 -2.53 10.39 25.91
CA THR A 380 -3.66 9.72 25.24
C THR A 380 -4.91 9.61 26.11
N THR A 381 -6.05 9.53 25.43
CA THR A 381 -7.33 9.04 25.95
C THR A 381 -7.69 7.73 25.27
N SER A 382 -8.58 6.92 25.85
CA SER A 382 -8.96 5.63 25.28
C SER A 382 -10.45 5.33 25.44
N LEU A 383 -11.03 4.58 24.50
CA LEU A 383 -12.42 4.17 24.52
C LEU A 383 -12.62 2.77 23.90
N TRP A 384 -13.16 1.84 24.68
CA TRP A 384 -13.66 0.56 24.20
C TRP A 384 -15.07 0.70 23.63
N THR A 385 -15.30 0.07 22.48
CA THR A 385 -16.62 -0.02 21.83
C THR A 385 -16.92 -1.45 21.38
N VAL A 386 -18.20 -1.80 21.35
CA VAL A 386 -18.69 -3.06 20.76
C VAL A 386 -18.98 -2.80 19.29
N ILE A 387 -18.22 -3.42 18.39
CA ILE A 387 -18.37 -3.29 16.94
C ILE A 387 -19.45 -4.24 16.42
N SER A 388 -19.45 -5.48 16.90
CA SER A 388 -20.47 -6.48 16.62
C SER A 388 -20.74 -7.36 17.85
N GLU A 389 -21.99 -7.83 17.95
CA GLU A 389 -22.43 -8.80 18.96
C GLU A 389 -23.48 -9.74 18.34
N PRO A 390 -23.72 -10.93 18.92
CA PRO A 390 -24.73 -11.87 18.43
C PRO A 390 -26.15 -11.30 18.52
N ASP A 391 -26.95 -11.47 17.45
CA ASP A 391 -28.36 -11.08 17.43
C ASP A 391 -29.23 -12.14 18.14
N ASP A 392 -29.29 -12.06 19.48
CA ASP A 392 -30.21 -12.84 20.30
C ASP A 392 -31.19 -11.92 21.04
N PRO A 393 -32.47 -11.83 20.59
CA PRO A 393 -33.46 -10.95 21.20
C PRO A 393 -33.87 -11.35 22.63
N ASN A 394 -33.42 -12.51 23.12
CA ASN A 394 -33.69 -12.97 24.49
C ASN A 394 -32.56 -12.68 25.46
N SER A 395 -31.43 -12.17 24.97
CA SER A 395 -30.25 -11.85 25.76
C SER A 395 -30.05 -10.33 25.84
N PRO A 396 -29.57 -9.78 26.97
CA PRO A 396 -29.16 -8.38 27.03
C PRO A 396 -27.91 -8.16 26.17
N ASN A 397 -27.80 -6.95 25.60
CA ASN A 397 -26.60 -6.51 24.88
C ASN A 397 -25.36 -6.51 25.80
N ALA A 398 -24.20 -6.72 25.19
CA ALA A 398 -22.92 -6.65 25.87
C ALA A 398 -22.71 -5.30 26.56
N THR A 399 -22.16 -5.32 27.78
CA THR A 399 -21.95 -4.10 28.56
C THR A 399 -20.52 -4.05 29.09
N ILE A 400 -19.81 -2.96 28.80
CA ILE A 400 -18.45 -2.71 29.27
C ILE A 400 -18.53 -1.88 30.56
N ALA A 401 -17.90 -2.37 31.64
CA ALA A 401 -18.03 -1.75 32.96
C ALA A 401 -17.43 -0.35 33.04
N ASP A 402 -16.23 -0.16 32.50
CA ASP A 402 -15.55 1.13 32.39
C ASP A 402 -14.83 1.24 31.04
N PRO A 403 -15.53 1.72 30.00
CA PRO A 403 -15.01 1.68 28.63
C PRO A 403 -13.84 2.64 28.41
N MET A 404 -13.53 3.57 29.32
CA MET A 404 -12.38 4.48 29.18
C MET A 404 -11.11 3.94 29.85
N THR A 405 -11.19 2.78 30.49
CA THR A 405 -10.03 2.13 31.13
C THR A 405 -9.45 1.05 30.22
N LEU A 406 -8.12 1.04 30.07
CA LEU A 406 -7.43 0.09 29.22
C LEU A 406 -7.71 -1.37 29.61
N ASN A 407 -7.74 -1.66 30.92
CA ASN A 407 -8.03 -2.97 31.47
C ASN A 407 -9.34 -2.91 32.24
N THR A 408 -10.35 -3.61 31.73
CA THR A 408 -11.71 -3.59 32.27
C THR A 408 -12.39 -4.95 32.10
N VAL A 409 -13.68 -5.00 32.36
CA VAL A 409 -14.50 -6.21 32.24
C VAL A 409 -15.69 -5.92 31.34
N ILE A 410 -16.01 -6.87 30.48
CA ILE A 410 -17.24 -6.88 29.67
C ILE A 410 -18.15 -8.02 30.15
N THR A 411 -19.43 -7.70 30.33
CA THR A 411 -20.47 -8.68 30.67
C THR A 411 -21.18 -9.13 29.40
N LEU A 412 -21.22 -10.44 29.18
CA LEU A 412 -21.74 -11.10 27.97
C LEU A 412 -22.84 -12.10 28.34
N SER A 413 -23.85 -12.26 27.49
CA SER A 413 -24.97 -13.18 27.75
C SER A 413 -25.43 -13.97 26.52
N ALA A 414 -25.37 -13.38 25.32
CA ALA A 414 -25.66 -14.12 24.10
C ALA A 414 -24.47 -15.02 23.71
N LEU A 415 -24.76 -16.19 23.13
CA LEU A 415 -23.74 -17.10 22.61
C LEU A 415 -23.29 -16.66 21.22
N GLY A 416 -22.01 -16.83 20.92
CA GLY A 416 -21.41 -16.48 19.64
C GLY A 416 -20.25 -15.50 19.77
N GLU A 417 -19.89 -14.92 18.64
CA GLU A 417 -18.74 -14.03 18.48
C GLU A 417 -19.11 -12.58 18.78
N TYR A 418 -18.23 -11.90 19.51
CA TYR A 418 -18.26 -10.46 19.74
C TYR A 418 -16.96 -9.85 19.22
N VAL A 419 -17.06 -8.74 18.49
CA VAL A 419 -15.88 -7.96 18.08
C VAL A 419 -15.88 -6.64 18.83
N LEU A 420 -14.80 -6.38 19.56
CA LEU A 420 -14.55 -5.16 20.30
C LEU A 420 -13.43 -4.36 19.64
N GLN A 421 -13.46 -3.05 19.82
CA GLN A 421 -12.37 -2.17 19.40
C GLN A 421 -11.99 -1.23 20.54
N LEU A 422 -10.68 -1.12 20.80
CA LEU A 422 -10.13 -0.03 21.59
C LEU A 422 -9.58 1.02 20.64
N GLU A 423 -10.07 2.24 20.78
CA GLU A 423 -9.49 3.43 20.15
C GLU A 423 -8.70 4.23 21.18
N ALA A 424 -7.55 4.75 20.80
CA ALA A 424 -6.80 5.73 21.57
C ALA A 424 -6.57 7.00 20.75
N ASP A 425 -6.68 8.15 21.41
CA ASP A 425 -6.62 9.48 20.80
C ASP A 425 -5.65 10.37 21.60
N ASP A 426 -4.64 10.93 20.94
CA ASP A 426 -3.65 11.86 21.51
C ASP A 426 -4.05 13.35 21.40
N GLY A 427 -5.21 13.63 20.80
CA GLY A 427 -5.74 14.96 20.51
C GLY A 427 -5.58 15.42 19.06
N GLU A 428 -4.84 14.68 18.24
CA GLU A 428 -4.58 14.98 16.82
C GLU A 428 -4.70 13.75 15.90
N LYS A 429 -4.25 12.59 16.36
CA LYS A 429 -4.30 11.31 15.66
C LYS A 429 -4.93 10.26 16.56
N GLN A 430 -5.49 9.27 15.90
CA GLN A 430 -6.15 8.14 16.54
C GLN A 430 -5.50 6.84 16.05
N GLY A 431 -5.29 5.92 16.98
CA GLY A 431 -4.93 4.54 16.70
C GLY A 431 -5.96 3.61 17.31
N SER A 432 -6.11 2.41 16.75
CA SER A 432 -7.06 1.44 17.28
C SER A 432 -6.59 0.01 17.04
N ASP A 433 -7.12 -0.89 17.85
CA ASP A 433 -6.95 -2.32 17.69
C ASP A 433 -8.24 -3.06 18.08
N THR A 434 -8.43 -4.26 17.55
CA THR A 434 -9.61 -5.09 17.74
C THR A 434 -9.32 -6.33 18.56
N LEU A 435 -10.32 -6.78 19.31
CA LEU A 435 -10.29 -8.01 20.11
C LEU A 435 -11.57 -8.80 19.87
N THR A 436 -11.44 -10.11 19.63
CA THR A 436 -12.58 -11.01 19.44
C THR A 436 -12.85 -11.80 20.71
N ILE A 437 -14.13 -12.00 21.03
CA ILE A 437 -14.57 -12.87 22.12
C ILE A 437 -15.56 -13.91 21.62
N ASP A 438 -15.20 -15.18 21.76
CA ASP A 438 -16.10 -16.31 21.50
C ASP A 438 -16.74 -16.81 22.79
N VAL A 439 -18.08 -16.76 22.85
CA VAL A 439 -18.87 -17.18 24.01
C VAL A 439 -19.65 -18.46 23.71
N TYR A 440 -19.34 -19.53 24.44
CA TYR A 440 -20.01 -20.82 24.33
C TYR A 440 -21.01 -21.09 25.46
N SER A 441 -21.86 -22.10 25.27
CA SER A 441 -22.86 -22.49 26.27
C SER A 441 -22.26 -23.01 27.57
N ASP A 442 -21.10 -23.65 27.47
CA ASP A 442 -20.40 -24.31 28.57
C ASP A 442 -18.95 -24.60 28.17
N GLN A 443 -18.18 -25.09 29.15
CA GLN A 443 -16.76 -25.45 28.98
C GLN A 443 -16.51 -26.55 27.94
N CYS A 444 -17.47 -27.46 27.71
CA CYS A 444 -17.28 -28.56 26.78
C CYS A 444 -17.46 -28.09 25.33
N ALA A 445 -18.52 -27.30 25.07
CA ALA A 445 -18.71 -26.65 23.78
C ALA A 445 -17.51 -25.76 23.41
N ALA A 446 -16.97 -25.03 24.39
CA ALA A 446 -15.75 -24.25 24.25
C ALA A 446 -14.52 -25.12 23.92
N ALA A 447 -14.35 -26.27 24.60
CA ALA A 447 -13.25 -27.18 24.32
C ALA A 447 -13.36 -27.81 22.91
N GLN A 448 -14.56 -28.19 22.49
CA GLN A 448 -14.83 -28.79 21.19
C GLN A 448 -14.57 -27.86 20.00
N SER A 449 -14.64 -26.54 20.21
CA SER A 449 -14.32 -25.56 19.16
C SER A 449 -12.84 -25.39 18.90
N GLN A 450 -11.98 -25.87 19.81
CA GLN A 450 -10.54 -25.68 19.70
C GLN A 450 -9.93 -26.53 18.57
N PRO A 451 -8.99 -25.97 17.79
CA PRO A 451 -8.18 -26.75 16.86
C PRO A 451 -7.46 -27.90 17.56
N GLY A 452 -7.66 -29.12 17.07
CA GLY A 452 -7.02 -30.32 17.63
C GLY A 452 -7.75 -30.95 18.83
N TRP A 453 -8.97 -30.50 19.14
CA TRP A 453 -9.82 -31.25 20.05
C TRP A 453 -10.12 -32.65 19.46
N GLU A 454 -9.92 -33.67 20.27
CA GLU A 454 -10.28 -35.05 19.95
C GLU A 454 -11.19 -35.59 21.05
N ALA A 455 -12.30 -36.22 20.67
CA ALA A 455 -13.19 -36.87 21.61
C ALA A 455 -12.43 -37.95 22.40
N LEU A 456 -12.60 -37.96 23.71
CA LEU A 456 -12.07 -39.05 24.54
C LEU A 456 -12.76 -40.34 24.11
N PRO A 457 -12.04 -41.43 23.79
CA PRO A 457 -12.67 -42.65 23.29
C PRO A 457 -13.75 -43.28 24.21
N GLY A 458 -13.77 -42.91 25.49
CA GLY A 458 -14.74 -43.37 26.48
C GLY A 458 -15.83 -42.35 26.83
N ASP A 459 -15.77 -41.14 26.29
CA ASP A 459 -16.81 -40.11 26.43
C ASP A 459 -17.83 -40.37 25.31
N LEU A 460 -18.88 -41.12 25.65
CA LEU A 460 -19.85 -41.62 24.69
C LEU A 460 -20.98 -40.62 24.42
N ASN A 461 -21.26 -39.73 25.37
CA ASN A 461 -22.26 -38.68 25.23
C ASN A 461 -21.67 -37.33 24.75
N LEU A 462 -20.35 -37.23 24.65
CA LEU A 462 -19.60 -36.05 24.23
C LEU A 462 -19.81 -34.84 25.16
N ASP A 463 -19.90 -35.08 26.47
CA ASP A 463 -19.99 -34.03 27.49
C ASP A 463 -18.61 -33.59 28.04
N CYS A 464 -17.53 -34.07 27.40
CA CYS A 464 -16.13 -33.83 27.74
C CYS A 464 -15.67 -34.45 29.06
N VAL A 465 -16.48 -35.32 29.67
CA VAL A 465 -16.14 -36.09 30.85
C VAL A 465 -16.30 -37.58 30.52
N VAL A 466 -15.51 -38.44 31.17
CA VAL A 466 -15.74 -39.89 31.12
C VAL A 466 -16.20 -40.31 32.51
N ASP A 467 -17.49 -40.55 32.68
CA ASP A 467 -18.08 -40.86 33.98
C ASP A 467 -19.07 -42.04 33.97
N GLN A 468 -19.89 -42.13 35.02
CA GLN A 468 -20.87 -43.21 35.18
C GLN A 468 -21.93 -43.18 34.09
N THR A 469 -22.28 -42.00 33.56
CA THR A 469 -23.24 -41.84 32.48
C THR A 469 -22.73 -42.50 31.21
N ASP A 470 -21.46 -42.31 30.87
CA ASP A 470 -20.83 -43.00 29.73
C ASP A 470 -20.78 -44.50 29.94
N LEU A 471 -20.45 -44.93 31.17
CA LEU A 471 -20.43 -46.34 31.50
C LEU A 471 -21.82 -46.98 31.40
N ASP A 472 -22.87 -46.26 31.80
CA ASP A 472 -24.26 -46.71 31.68
C ASP A 472 -24.71 -46.77 30.22
N LEU A 473 -24.32 -45.79 29.38
CA LEU A 473 -24.53 -45.82 27.93
C LEU A 473 -23.82 -47.01 27.29
N LEU A 474 -22.58 -47.28 27.69
CA LEU A 474 -21.84 -48.45 27.25
C LEU A 474 -22.54 -49.73 27.70
N TYR A 475 -23.01 -49.80 28.95
CA TYR A 475 -23.72 -50.96 29.49
C TYR A 475 -25.04 -51.22 28.77
N GLU A 476 -25.80 -50.19 28.41
CA GLU A 476 -27.05 -50.31 27.65
C GLU A 476 -26.80 -50.92 26.26
N GLN A 477 -25.69 -50.56 25.63
CA GLN A 477 -25.29 -51.10 24.33
C GLN A 477 -24.44 -52.38 24.43
N TRP A 478 -24.13 -52.83 25.65
CA TRP A 478 -23.18 -53.91 25.86
C TRP A 478 -23.70 -55.22 25.27
N LEU A 479 -22.90 -55.81 24.37
CA LEU A 479 -23.22 -57.02 23.60
C LEU A 479 -24.37 -56.87 22.57
N ASN A 480 -24.91 -55.68 22.34
CA ASN A 480 -25.80 -55.46 21.21
C ASN A 480 -25.04 -55.66 19.90
N SER A 481 -25.65 -56.37 18.94
CA SER A 481 -25.08 -56.66 17.63
C SER A 481 -26.03 -56.17 16.54
N ASN A 482 -25.50 -55.43 15.58
CA ASN A 482 -26.19 -55.03 14.35
C ASN A 482 -25.75 -55.85 13.12
N ALA A 483 -25.07 -56.98 13.34
CA ALA A 483 -24.69 -57.87 12.26
C ALA A 483 -25.94 -58.44 11.57
N LEU A 484 -25.97 -58.42 10.23
CA LEU A 484 -26.96 -59.17 9.47
C LEU A 484 -26.64 -60.65 9.62
N ASP A 485 -27.53 -61.38 10.28
CA ASP A 485 -27.42 -62.84 10.34
C ASP A 485 -27.51 -63.42 8.93
N SER A 486 -26.65 -64.39 8.63
CA SER A 486 -26.71 -65.17 7.40
C SER A 486 -27.87 -66.18 7.45
N ALA A 487 -29.10 -65.67 7.56
CA ALA A 487 -30.33 -66.42 7.40
C ALA A 487 -31.32 -65.58 6.56
N GLY A 488 -31.16 -65.65 5.24
CA GLY A 488 -32.26 -65.34 4.34
C GLY A 488 -33.29 -66.47 4.37
N ASN A 489 -34.49 -66.19 4.91
CA ASN A 489 -35.82 -66.55 4.39
C ASN A 489 -36.93 -66.17 5.36
#